data_AF-Q7UPR3-F1
#
_entry.id   AF-Q7UPR3-F1
#
_cell.length_a   1.000
_cell.length_b   1.000
_cell.length_c   1.000
_cell.angle_alpha   90.00
_cell.angle_beta   90.00
_cell.angle_gamma   90.00
#
_symmetry.space_group_name_H-M   'P 1'
#
loop_
_entity.id
_entity.type
_entity.pdbx_description
1 polymer ?
#
loop_
_entity_poly.entity_id
_entity_poly.type
_entity_poly.pdbx_seq_one_letter_code
_entity_poly.pdbx_strand_id
1 'polypeptide(L)'
;MTNSTSKHVTPNSSPASRRAFLGRLVAIGGMAGTLGTSKIAAAAGSSTTNDVILRPRLDLGLYRVRMEMDVKGNVNLTKDPLLALTAKPSTKQQLPITAKVALDYEERYLRPKNADMESPIIAAERHYHSAQGVSRLSRMDQTTELRDNLGLVVARRDTLPEAIYASDDYLNHDELDLLRTPIASVALDRLLPTQTLSIGEKVALDSNDLASVFNLSGVVKSDVEISLVSNDASNAKLQFQGKMDGSVSGVPTQLRVLGKLTFQHSSRTVTWAAVAIHETREIGMAEPGFDVTATIRMIRKPLEKPQVLPSSAVAIDFDSPPPSDRMLMTVDCEKIGVSALLDRRWRIMQDGAGQAILRMIENEQSIAQCNLRALPRLPEGNQLTLEAFEADVQRTLDKQLDQLVRSEEQLSDSGLRVLHITATGEVEGIPIQWIMMHFSDDSGRRVQATLTMEGESVNDLNGSDVQLAASLQWAGPAVTAGEENDLDPAEKSGLDGTETASSAGQQLRLDAADLVDPSKNRPEHVISASDLPTTKR
;
A
#
# COMPACT_ATOMS: atom_id res chain seq x y z
N MET A 1 -0.32 -55.07 -19.73
CA MET A 1 -1.44 -55.30 -18.79
C MET A 1 -1.10 -54.52 -17.54
N THR A 2 -1.70 -53.40 -17.15
CA THR A 2 -2.91 -52.65 -17.56
C THR A 2 -2.62 -51.15 -17.34
N ASN A 3 -3.08 -50.33 -18.29
CA ASN A 3 -3.03 -48.86 -18.29
C ASN A 3 -3.95 -48.25 -17.20
N SER A 4 -3.61 -47.04 -16.72
CA SER A 4 -4.58 -45.94 -16.72
C SER A 4 -3.89 -44.58 -16.63
N THR A 5 -4.23 -43.75 -17.62
CA THR A 5 -3.84 -42.37 -17.89
C THR A 5 -4.47 -41.37 -16.92
N SER A 6 -3.71 -40.36 -16.49
CA SER A 6 -4.26 -39.07 -16.06
C SER A 6 -3.63 -37.96 -16.90
N LYS A 7 -4.49 -37.18 -17.55
CA LYS A 7 -4.17 -36.12 -18.50
C LYS A 7 -3.88 -34.82 -17.76
N HIS A 8 -2.80 -34.14 -18.14
CA HIS A 8 -2.60 -32.72 -17.91
C HIS A 8 -3.76 -31.92 -18.51
N VAL A 9 -4.32 -31.00 -17.73
CA VAL A 9 -5.27 -29.99 -18.20
C VAL A 9 -4.58 -28.63 -18.02
N THR A 10 -4.22 -28.01 -19.13
CA THR A 10 -3.88 -26.59 -19.25
C THR A 10 -5.17 -25.79 -19.49
N PRO A 11 -5.47 -24.72 -18.75
CA PRO A 11 -6.47 -23.76 -19.19
C PRO A 11 -5.79 -22.69 -20.07
N ASN A 12 -6.03 -22.81 -21.36
CA ASN A 12 -5.76 -21.81 -22.37
C ASN A 12 -7.09 -21.05 -22.59
N SER A 13 -7.16 -19.76 -22.31
CA SER A 13 -8.30 -18.94 -22.76
C SER A 13 -7.88 -17.50 -23.04
N SER A 14 -7.72 -17.22 -24.34
CA SER A 14 -7.74 -15.89 -24.96
C SER A 14 -9.20 -15.37 -25.04
N PRO A 15 -9.44 -14.04 -25.08
CA PRO A 15 -10.73 -13.44 -24.74
C PRO A 15 -11.65 -13.35 -25.96
N ALA A 16 -12.87 -13.87 -25.84
CA ALA A 16 -13.89 -13.73 -26.88
C ALA A 16 -15.12 -12.98 -26.33
N SER A 17 -15.26 -11.76 -26.85
CA SER A 17 -16.50 -11.11 -27.30
C SER A 17 -17.64 -10.82 -26.32
N ARG A 18 -17.88 -9.50 -26.18
CA ARG A 18 -19.10 -8.87 -25.65
C ARG A 18 -20.32 -9.18 -26.55
N ARG A 19 -21.15 -10.17 -26.17
CA ARG A 19 -22.64 -10.25 -26.33
C ARG A 19 -23.13 -11.71 -26.39
N ALA A 20 -23.41 -12.27 -25.22
CA ALA A 20 -24.40 -13.32 -24.90
C ALA A 20 -24.12 -13.68 -23.43
N PHE A 21 -25.04 -13.71 -22.48
CA PHE A 21 -26.29 -14.44 -22.51
C PHE A 21 -27.13 -13.97 -21.31
N LEU A 22 -28.32 -13.41 -21.59
CA LEU A 22 -29.37 -13.24 -20.59
C LEU A 22 -30.22 -14.51 -20.56
N GLY A 23 -30.46 -15.04 -19.37
CA GLY A 23 -31.63 -15.87 -19.07
C GLY A 23 -31.33 -17.30 -18.64
N ARG A 24 -31.32 -17.55 -17.33
CA ARG A 24 -32.51 -18.04 -16.62
C ARG A 24 -32.24 -18.17 -15.11
N LEU A 25 -33.13 -17.53 -14.34
CA LEU A 25 -33.40 -17.77 -12.92
C LEU A 25 -34.01 -19.18 -12.74
N VAL A 26 -33.73 -19.84 -11.60
CA VAL A 26 -34.66 -19.95 -10.45
C VAL A 26 -34.08 -20.89 -9.37
N ALA A 27 -34.17 -20.37 -8.14
CA ALA A 27 -34.29 -21.01 -6.81
C ALA A 27 -33.19 -21.97 -6.31
N ILE A 28 -32.41 -21.49 -5.32
CA ILE A 28 -32.34 -22.14 -4.00
C ILE A 28 -32.38 -21.06 -2.90
N GLY A 29 -33.45 -21.15 -2.09
CA GLY A 29 -33.60 -20.75 -0.68
C GLY A 29 -32.80 -19.57 -0.13
N GLY A 30 -33.50 -18.44 0.04
CA GLY A 30 -33.07 -17.40 0.97
C GLY A 30 -33.27 -17.84 2.42
N MET A 31 -32.23 -17.73 3.24
CA MET A 31 -32.39 -17.52 4.68
C MET A 31 -32.24 -16.02 4.96
N ALA A 32 -33.38 -15.35 4.99
CA ALA A 32 -33.50 -14.02 5.57
C ALA A 32 -33.35 -14.15 7.09
N GLY A 33 -32.22 -13.70 7.63
CA GLY A 33 -32.06 -13.50 9.06
C GLY A 33 -32.88 -12.30 9.50
N THR A 34 -34.04 -12.57 10.11
CA THR A 34 -34.85 -11.58 10.79
C THR A 34 -34.07 -10.97 11.95
N LEU A 35 -33.95 -9.64 11.95
CA LEU A 35 -33.55 -8.85 13.13
C LEU A 35 -34.68 -8.96 14.17
N GLY A 36 -34.66 -10.03 14.95
CA GLY A 36 -35.50 -10.19 16.12
C GLY A 36 -34.99 -9.33 17.27
N THR A 37 -35.78 -8.36 17.69
CA THR A 37 -35.63 -7.71 19.00
C THR A 37 -35.94 -8.72 20.10
N SER A 38 -34.94 -9.46 20.55
CA SER A 38 -35.09 -10.39 21.68
C SER A 38 -35.11 -9.59 22.99
N LYS A 39 -36.29 -9.44 23.58
CA LYS A 39 -36.42 -9.14 25.01
C LYS A 39 -35.85 -10.33 25.79
N ILE A 40 -34.74 -10.10 26.49
CA ILE A 40 -34.13 -11.11 27.36
C ILE A 40 -35.01 -11.21 28.61
N ALA A 41 -35.70 -12.34 28.75
CA ALA A 41 -36.29 -12.75 30.01
C ALA A 41 -35.15 -13.17 30.96
N ALA A 42 -35.11 -12.56 32.14
CA ALA A 42 -34.19 -12.93 33.21
C ALA A 42 -34.53 -14.34 33.71
N ALA A 43 -33.67 -15.31 33.39
CA ALA A 43 -33.62 -16.57 34.09
C ALA A 43 -32.64 -16.43 35.26
N ALA A 44 -33.13 -16.67 36.46
CA ALA A 44 -32.39 -16.57 37.70
C ALA A 44 -31.32 -17.67 37.84
N GLY A 45 -30.17 -17.29 38.38
CA GLY A 45 -29.40 -18.16 39.29
C GLY A 45 -28.23 -18.94 38.69
N SER A 46 -27.18 -18.24 38.26
CA SER A 46 -25.81 -18.68 38.57
C SER A 46 -25.01 -17.44 38.97
N SER A 47 -24.13 -17.58 39.96
CA SER A 47 -23.42 -16.46 40.59
C SER A 47 -22.64 -15.65 39.56
N THR A 48 -23.18 -14.50 39.17
CA THR A 48 -22.47 -13.50 38.37
C THR A 48 -21.41 -12.86 39.27
N THR A 49 -20.18 -13.35 39.17
CA THR A 49 -19.01 -12.50 39.47
C THR A 49 -19.07 -11.33 38.49
N ASN A 50 -19.65 -10.22 38.96
CA ASN A 50 -19.82 -8.97 38.20
C ASN A 50 -18.48 -8.35 37.81
N ASP A 51 -17.45 -8.68 38.58
CA ASP A 51 -16.10 -8.15 38.44
C ASP A 51 -15.21 -9.26 37.88
N VAL A 52 -14.41 -8.93 36.87
CA VAL A 52 -13.52 -9.90 36.22
C VAL A 52 -12.21 -9.24 35.80
N ILE A 53 -11.11 -9.96 35.95
CA ILE A 53 -9.82 -9.59 35.36
C ILE A 53 -9.61 -10.49 34.14
N LEU A 54 -9.40 -9.89 32.98
CA LEU A 54 -9.22 -10.60 31.71
C LEU A 54 -7.72 -10.69 31.39
N ARG A 55 -7.06 -11.74 31.88
CA ARG A 55 -5.64 -11.97 31.60
C ARG A 55 -5.47 -12.92 30.42
N PRO A 56 -4.93 -12.47 29.28
CA PRO A 56 -4.65 -13.36 28.18
C PRO A 56 -3.55 -14.37 28.54
N ARG A 57 -3.60 -15.55 27.93
CA ARG A 57 -2.54 -16.55 28.00
C ARG A 57 -1.40 -16.19 27.07
N LEU A 58 -0.27 -15.84 27.65
CA LEU A 58 0.91 -15.40 26.91
C LEU A 58 1.71 -16.56 26.29
N ASP A 59 1.45 -17.80 26.73
CA ASP A 59 2.03 -19.03 26.17
C ASP A 59 1.32 -19.49 24.89
N LEU A 60 0.14 -18.94 24.59
CA LEU A 60 -0.52 -19.19 23.32
C LEU A 60 0.15 -18.34 22.23
N GLY A 61 0.77 -19.03 21.28
CA GLY A 61 1.45 -18.40 20.16
C GLY A 61 1.09 -19.03 18.82
N LEU A 62 0.04 -19.83 18.72
CA LEU A 62 -0.37 -20.48 17.49
C LEU A 62 -1.90 -20.46 17.33
N TYR A 63 -2.36 -19.95 16.20
CA TYR A 63 -3.77 -19.73 15.93
C TYR A 63 -4.11 -20.10 14.49
N ARG A 64 -5.35 -20.55 14.27
CA ARG A 64 -6.01 -20.39 12.98
C ARG A 64 -6.86 -19.13 13.02
N VAL A 65 -6.70 -18.27 12.03
CA VAL A 65 -7.39 -16.99 11.92
C VAL A 65 -8.21 -16.97 10.65
N ARG A 66 -9.48 -16.63 10.77
CA ARG A 66 -10.33 -16.29 9.63
C ARG A 66 -10.78 -14.85 9.77
N MET A 67 -10.53 -14.04 8.74
CA MET A 67 -10.90 -12.65 8.68
C MET A 67 -11.75 -12.40 7.43
N GLU A 68 -12.88 -11.72 7.61
CA GLU A 68 -13.72 -11.23 6.54
C GLU A 68 -13.90 -9.72 6.69
N MET A 69 -13.77 -8.99 5.59
CA MET A 69 -13.86 -7.53 5.57
C MET A 69 -14.73 -7.08 4.39
N ASP A 70 -15.70 -6.22 4.68
CA ASP A 70 -16.47 -5.50 3.67
C ASP A 70 -16.13 -4.01 3.78
N VAL A 71 -15.75 -3.38 2.66
CA VAL A 71 -15.41 -1.96 2.56
C VAL A 71 -16.36 -1.28 1.59
N LYS A 72 -16.80 -0.07 1.93
CA LYS A 72 -17.58 0.80 1.03
C LYS A 72 -17.24 2.27 1.30
N GLY A 73 -17.27 3.10 0.26
CA GLY A 73 -17.10 4.53 0.41
C GLY A 73 -16.53 5.16 -0.84
N ASN A 74 -15.63 6.13 -0.67
CA ASN A 74 -15.03 6.86 -1.75
C ASN A 74 -13.50 6.89 -1.63
N VAL A 75 -12.85 6.80 -2.79
CA VAL A 75 -11.45 7.12 -2.99
C VAL A 75 -11.37 8.55 -3.50
N ASN A 76 -10.54 9.37 -2.85
CA ASN A 76 -10.28 10.75 -3.21
C ASN A 76 -8.97 10.81 -4.00
N LEU A 77 -9.05 11.26 -5.24
CA LEU A 77 -7.91 11.40 -6.16
C LEU A 77 -7.67 12.87 -6.49
N THR A 78 -6.44 13.19 -6.86
CA THR A 78 -6.06 14.46 -7.51
C THR A 78 -5.53 14.14 -8.91
N LYS A 79 -5.66 15.08 -9.84
CA LYS A 79 -5.12 14.92 -11.20
C LYS A 79 -3.60 14.83 -11.22
N ASP A 80 -2.93 15.51 -10.30
CA ASP A 80 -1.49 15.42 -10.08
C ASP A 80 -1.22 15.23 -8.57
N PRO A 81 -0.67 14.08 -8.16
CA PRO A 81 -0.30 13.81 -6.77
C PRO A 81 0.77 14.75 -6.21
N LEU A 82 1.62 15.36 -7.04
CA LEU A 82 2.59 16.36 -6.56
C LEU A 82 1.89 17.63 -6.05
N LEU A 83 0.70 17.90 -6.58
CA LEU A 83 -0.11 19.04 -6.18
C LEU A 83 -1.08 18.69 -5.05
N ALA A 84 -1.06 17.48 -4.47
CA ALA A 84 -2.07 17.03 -3.52
C ALA A 84 -2.26 17.98 -2.31
N LEU A 85 -1.17 18.54 -1.80
CA LEU A 85 -1.15 19.45 -0.65
C LEU A 85 -1.67 20.87 -0.98
N THR A 86 -1.53 21.32 -2.22
CA THR A 86 -1.89 22.69 -2.67
C THR A 86 -3.12 22.72 -3.59
N ALA A 87 -3.63 21.54 -3.97
CA ALA A 87 -4.72 21.37 -4.90
C ALA A 87 -6.02 22.00 -4.39
N LYS A 88 -6.61 22.86 -5.22
CA LYS A 88 -7.95 23.43 -4.97
C LYS A 88 -8.99 22.31 -4.92
N PRO A 89 -10.09 22.45 -4.14
CA PRO A 89 -11.13 21.42 -4.03
C PRO A 89 -11.72 20.96 -5.38
N SER A 90 -11.74 21.84 -6.38
CA SER A 90 -12.27 21.56 -7.73
C SER A 90 -11.42 20.60 -8.57
N THR A 91 -10.20 20.25 -8.16
CA THR A 91 -9.36 19.26 -8.85
C THR A 91 -9.37 17.89 -8.18
N LYS A 92 -10.10 17.74 -7.07
CA LYS A 92 -10.28 16.45 -6.39
C LYS A 92 -11.41 15.66 -7.04
N GLN A 93 -11.12 14.43 -7.43
CA GLN A 93 -12.10 13.49 -8.00
C GLN A 93 -12.45 12.43 -6.95
N GLN A 94 -13.74 12.22 -6.72
CA GLN A 94 -14.23 11.15 -5.87
C GLN A 94 -14.72 9.97 -6.70
N LEU A 95 -14.17 8.80 -6.43
CA LEU A 95 -14.53 7.55 -7.07
C LEU A 95 -15.16 6.60 -6.04
N PRO A 96 -16.37 6.09 -6.26
CA PRO A 96 -16.97 5.12 -5.34
C PRO A 96 -16.19 3.80 -5.39
N ILE A 97 -15.95 3.24 -4.21
CA ILE A 97 -15.29 1.95 -4.02
C ILE A 97 -16.15 1.02 -3.17
N THR A 98 -16.16 -0.25 -3.56
CA THR A 98 -16.61 -1.34 -2.70
C THR A 98 -15.58 -2.46 -2.75
N ALA A 99 -15.25 -3.07 -1.63
CA ALA A 99 -14.33 -4.21 -1.58
C ALA A 99 -14.84 -5.28 -0.61
N LYS A 100 -14.49 -6.53 -0.90
CA LYS A 100 -14.70 -7.67 -0.01
C LYS A 100 -13.42 -8.48 0.04
N VAL A 101 -12.93 -8.76 1.24
CA VAL A 101 -11.71 -9.52 1.47
C VAL A 101 -12.01 -10.67 2.41
N ALA A 102 -11.48 -11.86 2.10
CA ALA A 102 -11.56 -13.05 2.92
C ALA A 102 -10.16 -13.67 3.05
N LEU A 103 -9.70 -13.83 4.29
CA LEU A 103 -8.41 -14.41 4.64
C LEU A 103 -8.64 -15.59 5.59
N ASP A 104 -7.98 -16.72 5.33
CA ASP A 104 -7.89 -17.88 6.23
C ASP A 104 -6.42 -18.29 6.31
N TYR A 105 -5.83 -18.19 7.50
CA TYR A 105 -4.41 -18.47 7.70
C TYR A 105 -4.13 -19.10 9.06
N GLU A 106 -3.07 -19.89 9.12
CA GLU A 106 -2.39 -20.23 10.36
C GLU A 106 -1.40 -19.12 10.70
N GLU A 107 -1.34 -18.72 11.96
CA GLU A 107 -0.45 -17.68 12.47
C GLU A 107 0.32 -18.22 13.68
N ARG A 108 1.65 -18.12 13.65
CA ARG A 108 2.52 -18.38 14.80
C ARG A 108 3.24 -17.10 15.22
N TYR A 109 3.12 -16.76 16.49
CA TYR A 109 3.76 -15.59 17.10
C TYR A 109 5.24 -15.84 17.30
N LEU A 110 6.03 -14.84 16.96
CA LEU A 110 7.48 -14.86 17.04
C LEU A 110 7.95 -13.80 18.03
N ARG A 111 8.98 -14.17 18.80
CA ARG A 111 9.62 -13.31 19.79
C ARG A 111 11.14 -13.34 19.61
N PRO A 112 11.85 -12.26 19.95
CA PRO A 112 13.31 -12.27 20.08
C PRO A 112 13.80 -13.36 21.05
N LYS A 113 15.02 -13.86 20.85
CA LYS A 113 15.60 -14.92 21.70
C LYS A 113 15.66 -14.58 23.18
N ASN A 114 15.86 -13.30 23.51
CA ASN A 114 15.99 -12.82 24.89
C ASN A 114 14.69 -12.24 25.45
N ALA A 115 13.57 -12.34 24.72
CA ALA A 115 12.28 -11.87 25.16
C ALA A 115 11.66 -12.83 26.18
N ASP A 116 11.09 -12.29 27.25
CA ASP A 116 10.26 -13.06 28.16
C ASP A 116 8.83 -13.23 27.61
N MET A 117 7.96 -13.91 28.35
CA MET A 117 6.58 -14.14 27.92
C MET A 117 5.72 -12.87 27.90
N GLU A 118 6.05 -11.89 28.75
CA GLU A 118 5.35 -10.60 28.89
C GLU A 118 5.77 -9.61 27.79
N SER A 119 6.90 -9.85 27.16
CA SER A 119 7.41 -9.06 26.04
C SER A 119 6.41 -9.06 24.88
N PRO A 120 6.24 -7.90 24.20
CA PRO A 120 5.28 -7.77 23.12
C PRO A 120 5.59 -8.71 21.97
N ILE A 121 4.54 -9.20 21.29
CA ILE A 121 4.70 -9.93 20.04
C ILE A 121 5.01 -8.93 18.92
N ILE A 122 6.25 -8.96 18.45
CA ILE A 122 6.76 -8.04 17.42
C ILE A 122 6.86 -8.67 16.04
N ALA A 123 6.51 -9.94 15.88
CA ALA A 123 6.31 -10.54 14.56
C ALA A 123 5.37 -11.75 14.61
N ALA A 124 4.81 -12.08 13.46
CA ALA A 124 4.11 -13.33 13.23
C ALA A 124 4.55 -13.93 11.91
N GLU A 125 4.66 -15.25 11.87
CA GLU A 125 4.71 -16.00 10.61
C GLU A 125 3.32 -16.56 10.31
N ARG A 126 2.95 -16.51 9.04
CA ARG A 126 1.63 -16.84 8.54
C ARG A 126 1.75 -17.80 7.36
N HIS A 127 0.87 -18.79 7.35
CA HIS A 127 0.61 -19.60 6.16
C HIS A 127 -0.85 -19.42 5.77
N TYR A 128 -1.08 -18.88 4.58
CA TYR A 128 -2.42 -18.61 4.07
C TYR A 128 -2.99 -19.85 3.37
N HIS A 129 -4.10 -20.36 3.89
CA HIS A 129 -4.89 -21.40 3.22
C HIS A 129 -5.71 -20.81 2.07
N SER A 130 -6.14 -19.56 2.25
CA SER A 130 -6.75 -18.75 1.20
C SER A 130 -6.63 -17.27 1.55
N ALA A 131 -6.40 -16.44 0.54
CA ALA A 131 -6.48 -15.00 0.67
C ALA A 131 -7.01 -14.43 -0.65
N GLN A 132 -8.22 -13.89 -0.61
CA GLN A 132 -8.93 -13.43 -1.80
C GLN A 132 -9.61 -12.09 -1.53
N GLY A 133 -9.59 -11.22 -2.54
CA GLY A 133 -10.23 -9.92 -2.55
C GLY A 133 -11.01 -9.71 -3.83
N VAL A 134 -12.19 -9.09 -3.72
CA VAL A 134 -12.94 -8.58 -4.87
C VAL A 134 -13.24 -7.12 -4.60
N SER A 135 -12.78 -6.24 -5.48
CA SER A 135 -13.01 -4.81 -5.39
C SER A 135 -13.72 -4.30 -6.64
N ARG A 136 -14.40 -3.17 -6.49
CA ARG A 136 -15.01 -2.42 -7.58
C ARG A 136 -14.68 -0.95 -7.38
N LEU A 137 -13.97 -0.35 -8.33
CA LEU A 137 -13.70 1.08 -8.38
C LEU A 137 -14.38 1.67 -9.61
N SER A 138 -15.35 2.58 -9.41
CA SER A 138 -16.01 3.29 -10.52
C SER A 138 -16.53 2.42 -11.67
N ARG A 139 -17.02 1.21 -11.34
CA ARG A 139 -17.57 0.16 -12.24
C ARG A 139 -16.55 -0.81 -12.85
N MET A 140 -15.27 -0.70 -12.52
CA MET A 140 -14.28 -1.71 -12.88
C MET A 140 -14.15 -2.71 -11.73
N ASP A 141 -14.38 -3.98 -12.03
CA ASP A 141 -14.23 -5.08 -11.08
C ASP A 141 -12.80 -5.61 -11.16
N GLN A 142 -12.19 -5.83 -10.01
CA GLN A 142 -10.87 -6.42 -9.87
C GLN A 142 -10.97 -7.54 -8.83
N THR A 143 -10.33 -8.66 -9.13
CA THR A 143 -10.18 -9.78 -8.21
C THR A 143 -8.70 -9.96 -7.97
N THR A 144 -8.33 -10.12 -6.71
CA THR A 144 -6.98 -10.39 -6.28
C THR A 144 -6.98 -11.66 -5.46
N GLU A 145 -6.01 -12.53 -5.71
CA GLU A 145 -5.78 -13.74 -4.94
C GLU A 145 -4.28 -13.85 -4.67
N LEU A 146 -3.94 -14.29 -3.46
CA LEU A 146 -2.56 -14.55 -3.09
C LEU A 146 -2.07 -15.80 -3.81
N ARG A 147 -0.94 -15.72 -4.52
CA ARG A 147 -0.37 -16.88 -5.22
C ARG A 147 0.14 -17.95 -4.25
N ASP A 148 0.01 -19.21 -4.66
CA ASP A 148 0.44 -20.37 -3.86
C ASP A 148 1.97 -20.49 -3.70
N ASN A 149 2.76 -19.84 -4.57
CA ASN A 149 4.22 -20.00 -4.63
C ASN A 149 4.99 -19.02 -3.70
N LEU A 150 4.29 -18.25 -2.86
CA LEU A 150 4.90 -17.29 -1.95
C LEU A 150 5.49 -17.94 -0.68
N GLY A 151 5.10 -19.18 -0.38
CA GLY A 151 5.57 -19.90 0.80
C GLY A 151 4.99 -19.35 2.10
N LEU A 152 5.85 -19.00 3.05
CA LEU A 152 5.45 -18.40 4.33
C LEU A 152 5.48 -16.88 4.22
N VAL A 153 4.50 -16.23 4.86
CA VAL A 153 4.45 -14.77 4.98
C VAL A 153 4.86 -14.37 6.39
N VAL A 154 5.83 -13.47 6.52
CA VAL A 154 6.21 -12.86 7.79
C VAL A 154 5.58 -11.47 7.87
N ALA A 155 4.94 -11.17 8.99
CA ALA A 155 4.47 -9.85 9.36
C ALA A 155 5.28 -9.35 10.56
N ARG A 156 6.26 -8.47 10.30
CA ARG A 156 7.09 -7.80 11.30
C ARG A 156 6.42 -6.52 11.79
N ARG A 157 6.53 -6.24 13.09
CA ARG A 157 5.78 -5.20 13.82
C ARG A 157 6.64 -4.42 14.81
N ASP A 158 7.97 -4.57 14.70
CA ASP A 158 8.96 -3.74 15.38
C ASP A 158 8.85 -2.27 14.95
N THR A 159 8.34 -2.03 13.74
CA THR A 159 7.83 -0.74 13.27
C THR A 159 6.39 -0.89 12.79
N LEU A 160 5.59 0.18 12.89
CA LEU A 160 4.21 0.19 12.38
C LEU A 160 4.05 1.19 11.22
N PRO A 161 3.21 0.88 10.20
CA PRO A 161 2.43 -0.35 10.01
C PRO A 161 3.31 -1.59 9.76
N GLU A 162 2.72 -2.80 9.79
CA GLU A 162 3.47 -4.05 9.68
C GLU A 162 4.30 -4.13 8.38
N ALA A 163 5.55 -4.55 8.50
CA ALA A 163 6.39 -4.93 7.35
C ALA A 163 6.08 -6.39 6.97
N ILE A 164 5.43 -6.58 5.83
CA ILE A 164 4.98 -7.90 5.35
C ILE A 164 5.87 -8.37 4.20
N TYR A 165 6.43 -9.57 4.28
CA TYR A 165 7.20 -10.17 3.19
C TYR A 165 7.06 -11.70 3.15
N ALA A 166 7.33 -12.29 1.99
CA ALA A 166 7.21 -13.72 1.74
C ALA A 166 8.59 -14.40 1.71
N SER A 167 8.65 -15.69 2.01
CA SER A 167 9.90 -16.45 2.12
C SER A 167 10.44 -16.92 0.77
N ASP A 168 9.55 -17.28 -0.16
CA ASP A 168 9.93 -18.04 -1.35
C ASP A 168 9.95 -17.17 -2.61
N ASP A 169 9.02 -16.22 -2.74
CA ASP A 169 8.89 -15.31 -3.89
C ASP A 169 8.48 -13.90 -3.42
N TYR A 170 8.52 -12.92 -4.31
CA TYR A 170 8.19 -11.52 -4.03
C TYR A 170 6.69 -11.26 -4.22
N LEU A 171 6.14 -10.43 -3.33
CA LEU A 171 4.76 -9.94 -3.45
C LEU A 171 4.67 -8.94 -4.60
N ASN A 172 3.57 -8.97 -5.35
CA ASN A 172 3.18 -7.82 -6.19
C ASN A 172 2.39 -6.78 -5.36
N HIS A 173 2.04 -5.65 -5.98
CA HIS A 173 1.31 -4.57 -5.30
C HIS A 173 -0.05 -5.02 -4.77
N ASP A 174 -0.85 -5.69 -5.60
CA ASP A 174 -2.19 -6.15 -5.25
C ASP A 174 -2.15 -7.17 -4.09
N GLU A 175 -1.19 -8.09 -4.08
CA GLU A 175 -1.00 -9.07 -3.01
C GLU A 175 -0.57 -8.39 -1.71
N LEU A 176 0.36 -7.43 -1.77
CA LEU A 176 0.78 -6.70 -0.58
C LEU A 176 -0.40 -5.93 0.03
N ASP A 177 -1.22 -5.28 -0.80
CA ASP A 177 -2.40 -4.55 -0.36
C ASP A 177 -3.50 -5.48 0.18
N LEU A 178 -3.67 -6.67 -0.41
CA LEU A 178 -4.57 -7.71 0.09
C LEU A 178 -4.19 -8.17 1.50
N LEU A 179 -2.88 -8.25 1.80
CA LEU A 179 -2.36 -8.68 3.11
C LEU A 179 -2.33 -7.55 4.15
N ARG A 180 -2.36 -6.28 3.71
CA ARG A 180 -2.42 -5.11 4.58
C ARG A 180 -3.82 -4.91 5.14
N THR A 181 -4.06 -5.54 6.28
CA THR A 181 -5.35 -5.44 6.98
C THR A 181 -5.36 -4.25 7.95
N PRO A 182 -6.50 -3.55 8.10
CA PRO A 182 -6.64 -2.42 9.04
C PRO A 182 -6.69 -2.86 10.51
N ILE A 183 -6.71 -4.16 10.81
CA ILE A 183 -6.66 -4.71 12.16
C ILE A 183 -5.69 -5.89 12.22
N ALA A 184 -4.69 -5.79 13.09
CA ALA A 184 -3.74 -6.89 13.33
C ALA A 184 -4.31 -7.95 14.28
N SER A 185 -4.44 -9.19 13.81
CA SER A 185 -4.88 -10.35 14.61
C SER A 185 -4.03 -10.58 15.85
N VAL A 186 -2.72 -10.40 15.72
CA VAL A 186 -1.71 -10.58 16.77
C VAL A 186 -1.80 -9.56 17.91
N ALA A 187 -2.42 -8.40 17.68
CA ALA A 187 -2.56 -7.35 18.68
C ALA A 187 -3.92 -7.34 19.39
N LEU A 188 -4.89 -8.17 18.99
CA LEU A 188 -6.25 -8.08 19.54
C LEU A 188 -6.33 -8.20 21.06
N ASP A 189 -5.50 -9.05 21.67
CA ASP A 189 -5.49 -9.24 23.12
C ASP A 189 -4.95 -8.00 23.87
N ARG A 190 -4.28 -7.05 23.18
CA ARG A 190 -3.83 -5.78 23.76
C ARG A 190 -4.98 -4.81 24.06
N LEU A 191 -6.16 -5.04 23.48
CA LEU A 191 -7.36 -4.26 23.80
C LEU A 191 -7.94 -4.63 25.18
N LEU A 192 -7.48 -5.70 25.82
CA LEU A 192 -8.00 -6.14 27.11
C LEU A 192 -7.45 -5.25 28.24
N PRO A 193 -8.30 -4.61 29.04
CA PRO A 193 -7.85 -3.86 30.21
C PRO A 193 -7.12 -4.76 31.21
N THR A 194 -6.03 -4.24 31.78
CA THR A 194 -5.23 -4.95 32.80
C THR A 194 -5.85 -4.90 34.20
N GLN A 195 -6.76 -3.94 34.42
CA GLN A 195 -7.52 -3.78 35.66
C GLN A 195 -8.73 -4.73 35.75
N THR A 196 -9.26 -4.88 36.95
CA THR A 196 -10.58 -5.51 37.15
C THR A 196 -11.65 -4.65 36.49
N LEU A 197 -12.56 -5.30 35.76
CA LEU A 197 -13.69 -4.65 35.10
C LEU A 197 -15.00 -5.07 35.74
N SER A 198 -15.82 -4.07 36.06
CA SER A 198 -17.24 -4.26 36.37
C SER A 198 -18.08 -4.16 35.08
N ILE A 199 -19.23 -4.81 35.05
CA ILE A 199 -20.14 -4.68 33.90
C ILE A 199 -20.57 -3.21 33.71
N GLY A 200 -20.41 -2.68 32.50
CA GLY A 200 -20.73 -1.31 32.12
C GLY A 200 -19.65 -0.28 32.48
N GLU A 201 -18.63 -0.67 33.25
CA GLU A 201 -17.47 0.18 33.54
C GLU A 201 -16.72 0.48 32.24
N LYS A 202 -16.31 1.73 32.08
CA LYS A 202 -15.58 2.20 30.91
C LYS A 202 -14.14 2.52 31.26
N VAL A 203 -13.22 2.05 30.42
CA VAL A 203 -11.79 2.25 30.58
C VAL A 203 -11.22 2.77 29.27
N ALA A 204 -10.40 3.82 29.34
CA ALA A 204 -9.70 4.34 28.17
C ALA A 204 -8.63 3.35 27.71
N LEU A 205 -8.46 3.21 26.40
CA LEU A 205 -7.42 2.38 25.80
C LEU A 205 -6.12 3.15 25.57
N ASP A 206 -4.99 2.48 25.71
CA ASP A 206 -3.67 3.06 25.46
C ASP A 206 -3.47 3.36 23.96
N SER A 207 -2.83 4.50 23.67
CA SER A 207 -2.63 4.95 22.28
C SER A 207 -1.66 4.05 21.50
N ASN A 208 -0.66 3.44 22.15
CA ASN A 208 0.24 2.50 21.47
C ASN A 208 -0.44 1.17 21.20
N ASP A 209 -1.29 0.70 22.11
CA ASP A 209 -2.10 -0.50 21.87
C ASP A 209 -3.09 -0.28 20.73
N LEU A 210 -3.73 0.89 20.66
CA LEU A 210 -4.58 1.28 19.53
C LEU A 210 -3.79 1.37 18.21
N ALA A 211 -2.63 2.02 18.21
CA ALA A 211 -1.77 2.08 17.02
C ALA A 211 -1.39 0.67 16.54
N SER A 212 -1.02 -0.21 17.48
CA SER A 212 -0.70 -1.61 17.21
C SER A 212 -1.89 -2.38 16.64
N VAL A 213 -3.08 -2.24 17.24
CA VAL A 213 -4.28 -2.97 16.79
C VAL A 213 -4.74 -2.50 15.42
N PHE A 214 -4.76 -1.19 15.18
CA PHE A 214 -5.28 -0.59 13.94
C PHE A 214 -4.22 -0.37 12.86
N ASN A 215 -3.00 -0.91 13.04
CA ASN A 215 -1.87 -0.77 12.11
C ASN A 215 -1.59 0.69 11.70
N LEU A 216 -1.66 1.62 12.65
CA LEU A 216 -1.33 3.02 12.44
C LEU A 216 0.16 3.24 12.70
N SER A 217 0.80 4.15 11.96
CA SER A 217 2.17 4.61 12.23
C SER A 217 2.29 5.24 13.63
N GLY A 218 1.21 5.86 14.10
CA GLY A 218 1.09 6.40 15.43
C GLY A 218 -0.31 6.96 15.70
N VAL A 219 -0.64 7.14 16.98
CA VAL A 219 -1.88 7.79 17.43
C VAL A 219 -1.50 9.07 18.15
N VAL A 220 -1.99 10.20 17.64
CA VAL A 220 -1.76 11.53 18.22
C VAL A 220 -2.75 11.81 19.34
N LYS A 221 -4.01 11.41 19.12
CA LYS A 221 -5.10 11.61 20.08
C LYS A 221 -6.11 10.48 19.98
N SER A 222 -6.63 10.04 21.11
CA SER A 222 -7.72 9.07 21.18
C SER A 222 -8.69 9.38 22.32
N ASP A 223 -9.96 9.09 22.10
CA ASP A 223 -11.00 9.00 23.14
C ASP A 223 -11.66 7.61 23.17
N VAL A 224 -10.97 6.59 22.63
CA VAL A 224 -11.53 5.23 22.56
C VAL A 224 -11.60 4.60 23.95
N GLU A 225 -12.81 4.19 24.31
CA GLU A 225 -13.11 3.51 25.56
C GLU A 225 -13.54 2.07 25.29
N ILE A 226 -13.18 1.14 26.18
CA ILE A 226 -13.67 -0.23 26.22
C ILE A 226 -14.49 -0.47 27.49
N SER A 227 -15.51 -1.32 27.39
CA SER A 227 -16.35 -1.72 28.52
C SER A 227 -16.72 -3.20 28.48
N LEU A 228 -16.91 -3.79 29.65
CA LEU A 228 -17.45 -5.14 29.81
C LEU A 228 -18.97 -5.10 29.66
N VAL A 229 -19.52 -5.87 28.72
CA VAL A 229 -20.97 -5.93 28.44
C VAL A 229 -21.63 -7.05 29.22
N SER A 230 -21.00 -8.22 29.26
CA SER A 230 -21.50 -9.37 30.00
C SER A 230 -20.35 -10.32 30.33
N ASN A 231 -20.45 -11.02 31.45
CA ASN A 231 -19.51 -12.06 31.84
C ASN A 231 -20.29 -13.29 32.31
N ASP A 232 -20.01 -14.44 31.69
CA ASP A 232 -20.53 -15.74 32.10
C ASP A 232 -19.38 -16.72 32.38
N ALA A 233 -19.70 -17.97 32.75
CA ALA A 233 -18.69 -18.97 33.10
C ALA A 233 -17.72 -19.31 31.94
N SER A 234 -18.15 -19.12 30.69
CA SER A 234 -17.37 -19.47 29.50
C SER A 234 -16.72 -18.26 28.84
N ASN A 235 -17.42 -17.11 28.80
CA ASN A 235 -16.99 -15.95 28.02
C ASN A 235 -17.23 -14.62 28.73
N ALA A 236 -16.36 -13.66 28.44
CA ALA A 236 -16.58 -12.24 28.67
C ALA A 236 -16.79 -11.54 27.32
N LYS A 237 -17.85 -10.74 27.19
CA LYS A 237 -18.15 -9.94 26.01
C LYS A 237 -17.79 -8.49 26.30
N LEU A 238 -16.98 -7.90 25.44
CA LEU A 238 -16.57 -6.50 25.54
C LEU A 238 -17.07 -5.72 24.33
N GLN A 239 -17.20 -4.42 24.52
CA GLN A 239 -17.43 -3.47 23.44
C GLN A 239 -16.47 -2.29 23.60
N PHE A 240 -15.93 -1.78 22.49
CA PHE A 240 -15.14 -0.57 22.48
C PHE A 240 -15.66 0.39 21.41
N GLN A 241 -15.52 1.68 21.66
CA GLN A 241 -15.93 2.71 20.71
C GLN A 241 -15.20 4.02 20.96
N GLY A 242 -15.07 4.82 19.90
CA GLY A 242 -14.54 6.18 19.99
C GLY A 242 -13.91 6.63 18.69
N LYS A 243 -13.06 7.63 18.79
CA LYS A 243 -12.35 8.29 17.72
C LYS A 243 -10.86 8.30 18.04
N MET A 244 -10.04 8.15 17.01
CA MET A 244 -8.62 8.41 17.09
C MET A 244 -8.14 9.17 15.86
N ASP A 245 -7.18 10.07 16.09
CA ASP A 245 -6.46 10.81 15.07
C ASP A 245 -5.00 10.31 15.08
N GLY A 246 -4.49 9.94 13.92
CA GLY A 246 -3.17 9.32 13.76
C GLY A 246 -2.65 9.48 12.34
N SER A 247 -1.77 8.57 11.92
CA SER A 247 -1.26 8.55 10.55
C SER A 247 -1.02 7.13 10.03
N VAL A 248 -1.06 6.99 8.71
CA VAL A 248 -0.65 5.79 7.97
C VAL A 248 0.36 6.24 6.93
N SER A 249 1.57 5.71 6.98
CA SER A 249 2.65 6.07 6.04
C SER A 249 2.92 7.58 5.97
N GLY A 250 2.77 8.29 7.09
CA GLY A 250 2.93 9.76 7.17
C GLY A 250 1.68 10.58 6.81
N VAL A 251 0.64 9.97 6.24
CA VAL A 251 -0.58 10.66 5.84
C VAL A 251 -1.57 10.79 7.01
N PRO A 252 -2.07 12.01 7.33
CA PRO A 252 -3.06 12.22 8.37
C PRO A 252 -4.31 11.36 8.17
N THR A 253 -4.66 10.60 9.21
CA THR A 253 -5.75 9.62 9.19
C THR A 253 -6.61 9.75 10.44
N GLN A 254 -7.92 9.80 10.26
CA GLN A 254 -8.92 9.80 11.33
C GLN A 254 -9.74 8.52 11.28
N LEU A 255 -9.81 7.81 12.40
CA LEU A 255 -10.67 6.64 12.56
C LEU A 255 -11.78 6.91 13.57
N ARG A 256 -13.01 6.52 13.22
CA ARG A 256 -14.10 6.32 14.20
C ARG A 256 -14.39 4.84 14.26
N VAL A 257 -14.32 4.26 15.44
CA VAL A 257 -14.38 2.82 15.64
C VAL A 257 -15.52 2.42 16.55
N LEU A 258 -16.11 1.27 16.25
CA LEU A 258 -17.05 0.57 17.10
C LEU A 258 -16.74 -0.93 16.97
N GLY A 259 -16.35 -1.57 18.05
CA GLY A 259 -16.01 -2.98 18.04
C GLY A 259 -16.61 -3.76 19.19
N LYS A 260 -16.68 -5.08 18.98
CA LYS A 260 -17.10 -6.07 19.95
C LYS A 260 -16.08 -7.18 19.98
N LEU A 261 -15.73 -7.64 21.19
CA LEU A 261 -14.79 -8.72 21.42
C LEU A 261 -15.46 -9.80 22.25
N THR A 262 -15.10 -11.06 22.00
CA THR A 262 -15.42 -12.18 22.91
C THR A 262 -14.12 -12.77 23.42
N PHE A 263 -13.90 -12.66 24.72
CA PHE A 263 -12.83 -13.32 25.44
C PHE A 263 -13.35 -14.65 25.99
N GLN A 264 -12.64 -15.74 25.73
CA GLN A 264 -13.00 -17.06 26.23
C GLN A 264 -12.17 -17.41 27.46
N HIS A 265 -12.81 -17.78 28.57
CA HIS A 265 -12.13 -18.06 29.85
C HIS A 265 -11.29 -19.32 29.84
N SER A 266 -11.71 -20.37 29.12
CA SER A 266 -10.98 -21.64 29.06
C SER A 266 -9.63 -21.52 28.35
N SER A 267 -9.61 -20.82 27.21
CA SER A 267 -8.40 -20.55 26.44
C SER A 267 -7.69 -19.27 26.88
N ARG A 268 -8.37 -18.41 27.64
CA ARG A 268 -7.88 -17.09 28.09
C ARG A 268 -7.34 -16.26 26.92
N THR A 269 -8.14 -16.04 25.88
CA THR A 269 -7.78 -15.22 24.71
C THR A 269 -9.05 -14.69 24.03
N VAL A 270 -8.90 -13.62 23.25
CA VAL A 270 -9.97 -13.13 22.36
C VAL A 270 -10.09 -14.06 21.15
N THR A 271 -11.20 -14.77 21.07
CA THR A 271 -11.48 -15.74 19.99
C THR A 271 -12.38 -15.18 18.89
N TRP A 272 -13.02 -14.04 19.13
CA TRP A 272 -13.88 -13.39 18.14
C TRP A 272 -13.82 -11.87 18.28
N ALA A 273 -13.77 -11.19 17.14
CA ALA A 273 -13.90 -9.75 17.03
C ALA A 273 -14.82 -9.36 15.88
N ALA A 274 -15.64 -8.33 16.07
CA ALA A 274 -16.28 -7.62 14.97
C ALA A 274 -16.10 -6.13 15.16
N VAL A 275 -15.59 -5.44 14.14
CA VAL A 275 -15.20 -4.03 14.23
C VAL A 275 -15.72 -3.30 13.01
N ALA A 276 -16.40 -2.19 13.25
CA ALA A 276 -16.73 -1.20 12.24
C ALA A 276 -15.74 -0.04 12.37
N ILE A 277 -15.14 0.36 11.25
CA ILE A 277 -14.22 1.49 11.15
C ILE A 277 -14.80 2.44 10.11
N HIS A 278 -14.94 3.71 10.46
CA HIS A 278 -15.07 4.79 9.51
C HIS A 278 -13.75 5.52 9.44
N GLU A 279 -13.11 5.51 8.28
CA GLU A 279 -11.82 6.11 8.03
C GLU A 279 -11.96 7.32 7.10
N THR A 280 -11.36 8.43 7.51
CA THR A 280 -11.12 9.58 6.66
C THR A 280 -9.62 9.82 6.60
N ARG A 281 -9.04 9.72 5.40
CA ARG A 281 -7.62 9.91 5.12
C ARG A 281 -7.43 10.99 4.07
N GLU A 282 -6.48 11.88 4.30
CA GLU A 282 -6.11 12.90 3.32
C GLU A 282 -5.45 12.29 2.08
N ILE A 283 -5.39 13.04 0.98
CA ILE A 283 -4.70 12.58 -0.23
C ILE A 283 -3.21 12.79 -0.01
N GLY A 284 -2.42 11.72 -0.12
CA GLY A 284 -0.97 11.80 -0.13
C GLY A 284 -0.38 11.91 -1.54
N MET A 285 0.93 12.06 -1.62
CA MET A 285 1.69 12.04 -2.86
C MET A 285 1.76 10.62 -3.44
N ALA A 286 1.81 9.60 -2.58
CA ALA A 286 1.89 8.19 -2.97
C ALA A 286 0.56 7.44 -2.90
N GLU A 287 -0.32 7.83 -1.98
CA GLU A 287 -1.56 7.11 -1.68
C GLU A 287 -2.78 8.01 -1.89
N PRO A 288 -3.88 7.47 -2.42
CA PRO A 288 -5.11 8.22 -2.53
C PRO A 288 -5.69 8.51 -1.14
N GLY A 289 -6.51 9.56 -1.06
CA GLY A 289 -7.30 9.80 0.14
C GLY A 289 -8.48 8.85 0.22
N PHE A 290 -9.02 8.67 1.43
CA PHE A 290 -10.16 7.80 1.67
C PHE A 290 -11.24 8.49 2.47
N ASP A 291 -12.48 8.16 2.14
CA ASP A 291 -13.64 8.36 3.01
C ASP A 291 -14.47 7.07 2.96
N VAL A 292 -14.13 6.12 3.82
CA VAL A 292 -14.59 4.74 3.72
C VAL A 292 -15.11 4.21 5.05
N THR A 293 -16.04 3.26 4.97
CA THR A 293 -16.46 2.44 6.09
C THR A 293 -16.07 1.00 5.81
N ALA A 294 -15.34 0.39 6.74
CA ALA A 294 -15.00 -1.02 6.76
C ALA A 294 -15.74 -1.74 7.88
N THR A 295 -16.27 -2.92 7.62
CA THR A 295 -16.76 -3.84 8.65
C THR A 295 -15.96 -5.13 8.60
N ILE A 296 -15.31 -5.45 9.70
CA ILE A 296 -14.36 -6.57 9.82
C ILE A 296 -14.93 -7.56 10.81
N ARG A 297 -14.85 -8.85 10.48
CA ARG A 297 -15.16 -9.97 11.35
C ARG A 297 -13.95 -10.88 11.41
N MET A 298 -13.52 -11.22 12.62
CA MET A 298 -12.38 -12.09 12.84
C MET A 298 -12.74 -13.21 13.81
N ILE A 299 -12.30 -14.42 13.49
CA ILE A 299 -12.32 -15.58 14.39
C ILE A 299 -10.87 -16.01 14.59
N ARG A 300 -10.45 -16.15 15.85
CA ARG A 300 -9.15 -16.70 16.26
C ARG A 300 -9.40 -17.99 17.03
N LYS A 301 -8.83 -19.09 16.56
CA LYS A 301 -8.87 -20.39 17.23
C LYS A 301 -7.47 -20.81 17.63
N PRO A 302 -7.13 -20.90 18.93
CA PRO A 302 -5.86 -21.47 19.37
C PRO A 302 -5.66 -22.88 18.83
N LEU A 303 -4.44 -23.21 18.45
CA LEU A 303 -4.04 -24.54 17.99
C LEU A 303 -2.98 -25.11 18.94
N GLU A 304 -3.03 -26.43 19.17
CA GLU A 304 -2.02 -27.13 19.96
C GLU A 304 -0.74 -27.38 19.16
N LYS A 305 -0.86 -27.55 17.85
CA LYS A 305 0.25 -27.79 16.92
C LYS A 305 -0.05 -27.23 15.54
N PRO A 306 0.99 -26.86 14.76
CA PRO A 306 0.84 -26.47 13.37
C PRO A 306 0.07 -27.53 12.57
N GLN A 307 -0.80 -27.11 11.64
CA GLN A 307 -1.42 -28.05 10.70
C GLN A 307 -0.70 -28.02 9.35
N VAL A 308 -0.31 -26.83 8.88
CA VAL A 308 0.46 -26.63 7.64
C VAL A 308 1.76 -25.87 7.88
N LEU A 309 1.81 -24.96 8.87
CA LEU A 309 3.06 -24.31 9.24
C LEU A 309 4.14 -25.35 9.60
N PRO A 310 5.43 -25.11 9.26
CA PRO A 310 6.51 -26.02 9.66
C PRO A 310 6.60 -26.17 11.18
N SER A 311 7.03 -27.35 11.65
CA SER A 311 7.19 -27.62 13.09
C SER A 311 8.13 -26.62 13.79
N SER A 312 9.21 -26.22 13.12
CA SER A 312 10.13 -25.17 13.58
C SER A 312 9.73 -23.79 13.03
N ALA A 313 9.83 -22.77 13.87
CA ALA A 313 9.65 -21.38 13.46
C ALA A 313 10.72 -20.92 12.46
N VAL A 314 10.34 -20.00 11.58
CA VAL A 314 11.31 -19.28 10.74
C VAL A 314 12.28 -18.51 11.65
N ALA A 315 13.57 -18.59 11.35
CA ALA A 315 14.58 -17.83 12.08
C ALA A 315 14.56 -16.37 11.61
N ILE A 316 14.21 -15.45 12.50
CA ILE A 316 14.24 -14.01 12.24
C ILE A 316 15.34 -13.38 13.07
N ASP A 317 16.16 -12.57 12.42
CA ASP A 317 17.02 -11.61 13.12
C ASP A 317 16.21 -10.35 13.45
N PHE A 318 15.88 -10.21 14.73
CA PHE A 318 15.12 -9.07 15.25
C PHE A 318 15.99 -7.85 15.53
N ASP A 319 17.32 -8.02 15.58
CA ASP A 319 18.26 -6.92 15.83
C ASP A 319 18.61 -6.16 14.53
N SER A 320 18.25 -6.74 13.38
CA SER A 320 18.36 -6.14 12.05
C SER A 320 16.99 -5.71 11.51
N PRO A 321 16.93 -4.68 10.62
CA PRO A 321 15.70 -4.34 9.92
C PRO A 321 15.19 -5.52 9.07
N PRO A 322 13.92 -5.48 8.60
CA PRO A 322 13.44 -6.45 7.62
C PRO A 322 14.41 -6.61 6.45
N PRO A 323 14.66 -7.85 5.95
CA PRO A 323 15.63 -8.08 4.88
C PRO A 323 15.28 -7.26 3.64
N SER A 324 16.19 -6.36 3.23
CA SER A 324 15.92 -5.38 2.17
C SER A 324 15.61 -6.03 0.82
N ASP A 325 16.24 -7.16 0.52
CA ASP A 325 15.93 -8.00 -0.64
C ASP A 325 14.47 -8.45 -0.62
N ARG A 326 13.97 -8.94 0.51
CA ARG A 326 12.57 -9.38 0.70
C ARG A 326 11.57 -8.23 0.77
N MET A 327 12.06 -7.01 0.88
CA MET A 327 11.24 -5.81 0.80
C MET A 327 11.07 -5.32 -0.63
N LEU A 328 11.58 -6.01 -1.66
CA LEU A 328 11.21 -5.71 -3.05
C LEU A 328 9.79 -6.19 -3.40
N MET A 329 9.26 -5.66 -4.50
CA MET A 329 8.00 -6.10 -5.12
C MET A 329 8.19 -6.33 -6.62
N THR A 330 7.43 -7.28 -7.17
CA THR A 330 7.31 -7.42 -8.62
C THR A 330 6.41 -6.31 -9.16
N VAL A 331 6.92 -5.56 -10.14
CA VAL A 331 6.21 -4.48 -10.81
C VAL A 331 6.07 -4.81 -12.28
N ASP A 332 4.85 -5.02 -12.73
CA ASP A 332 4.50 -5.35 -14.11
C ASP A 332 4.00 -4.10 -14.85
N CYS A 333 4.68 -3.75 -15.93
CA CYS A 333 4.23 -2.71 -16.86
C CYS A 333 3.63 -3.41 -18.09
N GLU A 334 2.36 -3.79 -17.98
CA GLU A 334 1.70 -4.69 -18.93
C GLU A 334 1.68 -4.13 -20.35
N LYS A 335 1.45 -2.82 -20.52
CA LYS A 335 1.27 -2.23 -21.86
C LYS A 335 2.55 -2.15 -22.68
N ILE A 336 3.69 -2.19 -22.02
CA ILE A 336 5.01 -2.23 -22.68
C ILE A 336 5.67 -3.62 -22.58
N GLY A 337 5.07 -4.56 -21.84
CA GLY A 337 5.52 -5.95 -21.77
C GLY A 337 6.84 -6.14 -21.03
N VAL A 338 7.04 -5.43 -19.92
CA VAL A 338 8.20 -5.61 -19.04
C VAL A 338 7.78 -5.81 -17.60
N SER A 339 8.62 -6.49 -16.83
CA SER A 339 8.49 -6.70 -15.39
C SER A 339 9.84 -6.46 -14.73
N ALA A 340 9.85 -5.97 -13.50
CA ALA A 340 11.07 -5.75 -12.72
C ALA A 340 10.81 -5.97 -11.23
N LEU A 341 11.86 -6.33 -10.49
CA LEU A 341 11.83 -6.32 -9.02
C LEU A 341 12.27 -4.94 -8.54
N LEU A 342 11.38 -4.21 -7.87
CA LEU A 342 11.61 -2.83 -7.46
C LEU A 342 11.33 -2.63 -5.97
N ASP A 343 11.96 -1.60 -5.40
CA ASP A 343 11.65 -1.10 -4.06
C ASP A 343 10.16 -0.71 -3.96
N ARG A 344 9.53 -0.97 -2.80
CA ARG A 344 8.12 -0.63 -2.55
C ARG A 344 7.83 0.86 -2.51
N ARG A 345 8.82 1.72 -2.63
CA ARG A 345 8.65 3.17 -2.81
C ARG A 345 8.24 3.52 -4.25
N TRP A 346 8.45 2.63 -5.22
CA TRP A 346 8.00 2.83 -6.60
C TRP A 346 6.49 2.67 -6.76
N ARG A 347 5.85 3.61 -7.45
CA ARG A 347 4.43 3.60 -7.81
C ARG A 347 4.30 3.77 -9.31
N ILE A 348 3.45 2.97 -9.94
CA ILE A 348 3.05 3.18 -11.34
C ILE A 348 2.08 4.37 -11.37
N MET A 349 2.47 5.45 -12.04
CA MET A 349 1.63 6.63 -12.25
C MET A 349 0.82 6.49 -13.54
N GLN A 350 1.40 5.83 -14.54
CA GLN A 350 0.80 5.57 -15.83
C GLN A 350 1.37 4.29 -16.42
N ASP A 351 0.51 3.40 -16.92
CA ASP A 351 0.89 2.26 -17.77
C ASP A 351 0.13 2.35 -19.09
N GLY A 352 0.79 2.88 -20.11
CA GLY A 352 0.20 3.21 -21.40
C GLY A 352 0.89 2.48 -22.55
N ALA A 353 0.23 2.46 -23.72
CA ALA A 353 0.84 1.89 -24.92
C ALA A 353 2.15 2.64 -25.24
N GLY A 354 3.26 1.90 -25.26
CA GLY A 354 4.59 2.44 -25.60
C GLY A 354 5.35 3.09 -24.45
N GLN A 355 4.72 3.46 -23.33
CA GLN A 355 5.41 4.01 -22.17
C GLN A 355 4.73 3.67 -20.83
N ALA A 356 5.55 3.50 -19.79
CA ALA A 356 5.13 3.47 -18.41
C ALA A 356 5.89 4.53 -17.60
N ILE A 357 5.20 5.21 -16.69
CA ILE A 357 5.79 6.21 -15.80
C ILE A 357 5.65 5.71 -14.37
N LEU A 358 6.77 5.60 -13.69
CA LEU A 358 6.85 5.23 -12.29
C LEU A 358 7.44 6.40 -11.49
N ARG A 359 7.01 6.54 -10.24
CA ARG A 359 7.58 7.52 -9.31
C ARG A 359 7.96 6.86 -8.00
N MET A 360 9.16 7.13 -7.53
CA MET A 360 9.62 6.75 -6.20
C MET A 360 9.22 7.82 -5.21
N ILE A 361 8.45 7.43 -4.18
CA ILE A 361 7.93 8.35 -3.17
C ILE A 361 8.16 7.75 -1.78
N GLU A 362 8.64 8.58 -0.87
CA GLU A 362 8.87 8.23 0.52
C GLU A 362 8.43 9.39 1.42
N ASN A 363 7.63 9.11 2.45
CA ASN A 363 7.18 10.11 3.44
C ASN A 363 6.69 11.43 2.82
N GLU A 364 5.86 11.35 1.76
CA GLU A 364 5.36 12.52 1.05
C GLU A 364 6.47 13.38 0.40
N GLN A 365 7.57 12.75 -0.02
CA GLN A 365 8.63 13.36 -0.81
C GLN A 365 8.85 12.56 -2.09
N SER A 366 8.88 13.25 -3.23
CA SER A 366 9.20 12.65 -4.53
C SER A 366 10.72 12.53 -4.67
N ILE A 367 11.23 11.30 -4.73
CA ILE A 367 12.67 11.03 -4.82
C ILE A 367 13.11 11.03 -6.29
N ALA A 368 12.44 10.24 -7.12
CA ALA A 368 12.80 10.07 -8.52
C ALA A 368 11.58 9.71 -9.38
N GLN A 369 11.63 10.05 -10.66
CA GLN A 369 10.70 9.55 -11.67
C GLN A 369 11.44 8.66 -12.65
N CYS A 370 10.87 7.49 -12.99
CA CYS A 370 11.37 6.58 -14.00
C CYS A 370 10.38 6.52 -15.17
N ASN A 371 10.82 6.87 -16.37
CA ASN A 371 10.07 6.69 -17.59
C ASN A 371 10.62 5.47 -18.33
N LEU A 372 9.79 4.44 -18.49
CA LEU A 372 10.07 3.27 -19.32
C LEU A 372 9.42 3.46 -20.68
N ARG A 373 10.19 3.31 -21.77
CA ARG A 373 9.71 3.46 -23.14
C ARG A 373 10.08 2.26 -23.98
N ALA A 374 9.08 1.62 -24.58
CA ALA A 374 9.32 0.58 -25.58
C ALA A 374 9.92 1.21 -26.84
N LEU A 375 10.99 0.62 -27.35
CA LEU A 375 11.66 1.09 -28.57
C LEU A 375 11.38 0.15 -29.74
N PRO A 376 11.44 0.65 -31.00
CA PRO A 376 11.36 -0.20 -32.18
C PRO A 376 12.42 -1.32 -32.12
N ARG A 377 12.10 -2.50 -32.64
CA ARG A 377 13.06 -3.60 -32.65
C ARG A 377 14.24 -3.31 -33.58
N LEU A 378 15.43 -3.76 -33.20
CA LEU A 378 16.55 -3.86 -34.14
C LEU A 378 16.43 -5.16 -34.94
N PRO A 379 17.06 -5.23 -36.14
CA PRO A 379 17.31 -6.50 -36.78
C PRO A 379 18.06 -7.45 -35.84
N GLU A 380 17.77 -8.74 -35.93
CA GLU A 380 18.42 -9.77 -35.12
C GLU A 380 19.95 -9.68 -35.24
N GLY A 381 20.65 -9.77 -34.10
CA GLY A 381 22.10 -9.61 -34.01
C GLY A 381 22.62 -8.17 -34.12
N ASN A 382 21.78 -7.18 -34.46
CA ASN A 382 22.16 -5.77 -34.39
C ASN A 382 21.87 -5.22 -33.00
N GLN A 383 22.82 -4.48 -32.46
CA GLN A 383 22.71 -3.88 -31.13
C GLN A 383 23.27 -2.46 -31.11
N LEU A 384 22.79 -1.64 -30.19
CA LEU A 384 23.31 -0.30 -29.95
C LEU A 384 24.66 -0.39 -29.24
N THR A 385 25.67 0.38 -29.64
CA THR A 385 26.95 0.42 -28.89
C THR A 385 26.87 1.43 -27.75
N LEU A 386 27.74 1.29 -26.74
CA LEU A 386 27.80 2.25 -25.64
C LEU A 386 28.11 3.66 -26.13
N GLU A 387 29.05 3.81 -27.07
CA GLU A 387 29.44 5.12 -27.63
C GLU A 387 28.30 5.77 -28.43
N ALA A 388 27.52 4.97 -29.16
CA ALA A 388 26.34 5.46 -29.86
C ALA A 388 25.26 5.92 -28.86
N PHE A 389 25.10 5.18 -27.77
CA PHE A 389 24.17 5.57 -26.71
C PHE A 389 24.62 6.84 -25.98
N GLU A 390 25.91 7.01 -25.69
CA GLU A 390 26.47 8.25 -25.15
C GLU A 390 26.21 9.45 -26.06
N ALA A 391 26.42 9.30 -27.37
CA ALA A 391 26.14 10.35 -28.34
C ALA A 391 24.65 10.71 -28.38
N ASP A 392 23.76 9.72 -28.24
CA ASP A 392 22.32 9.94 -28.12
C ASP A 392 21.98 10.72 -26.84
N VAL A 393 22.53 10.33 -25.68
CA VAL A 393 22.33 11.03 -24.41
C VAL A 393 22.80 12.48 -24.47
N GLN A 394 24.01 12.72 -24.99
CA GLN A 394 24.55 14.08 -25.14
C GLN A 394 23.67 14.95 -26.04
N ARG A 395 23.18 14.39 -27.14
CA ARG A 395 22.27 15.09 -28.04
C ARG A 395 20.90 15.35 -27.41
N THR A 396 20.37 14.42 -26.62
CA THR A 396 19.08 14.59 -25.95
C THR A 396 19.12 15.65 -24.86
N LEU A 397 20.18 15.69 -24.05
CA LEU A 397 20.31 16.65 -22.97
C LEU A 397 20.82 18.03 -23.44
N ASP A 398 21.62 18.07 -24.51
CA ASP A 398 22.15 19.29 -25.15
C ASP A 398 22.66 20.31 -24.11
N LYS A 399 22.01 21.48 -23.99
CA LYS A 399 22.41 22.56 -23.09
C LYS A 399 22.17 22.26 -21.60
N GLN A 400 21.34 21.27 -21.29
CA GLN A 400 21.07 20.87 -19.92
C GLN A 400 22.18 19.98 -19.37
N LEU A 401 23.00 19.37 -20.23
CA LEU A 401 24.11 18.52 -19.82
C LEU A 401 25.29 19.35 -19.31
N ASP A 402 25.79 18.99 -18.13
CA ASP A 402 27.08 19.45 -17.63
C ASP A 402 28.16 18.39 -17.90
N GLN A 403 27.93 17.16 -17.41
CA GLN A 403 28.91 16.08 -17.56
C GLN A 403 28.26 14.69 -17.60
N LEU A 404 28.92 13.76 -18.30
CA LEU A 404 28.68 12.32 -18.16
C LEU A 404 29.57 11.80 -17.04
N VAL A 405 28.95 11.24 -16.00
CA VAL A 405 29.61 10.76 -14.78
C VAL A 405 30.02 9.29 -14.90
N ARG A 406 29.18 8.49 -15.54
CA ARG A 406 29.37 7.04 -15.68
C ARG A 406 28.80 6.58 -17.01
N SER A 407 29.51 5.67 -17.67
CA SER A 407 29.05 4.94 -18.84
C SER A 407 29.55 3.51 -18.75
N GLU A 408 28.65 2.56 -18.87
CA GLU A 408 29.00 1.15 -18.77
C GLU A 408 28.06 0.26 -19.57
N GLU A 409 28.54 -0.94 -19.83
CA GLU A 409 27.79 -2.02 -20.43
C GLU A 409 27.87 -3.25 -19.52
N GLN A 410 26.73 -3.89 -19.29
CA GLN A 410 26.65 -5.09 -18.48
C GLN A 410 25.58 -6.06 -19.01
N LEU A 411 25.61 -7.28 -18.50
CA LEU A 411 24.53 -8.26 -18.68
C LEU A 411 23.73 -8.32 -17.37
N SER A 412 22.41 -8.18 -17.45
CA SER A 412 21.51 -8.31 -16.30
C SER A 412 21.37 -9.77 -15.87
N ASP A 413 20.83 -10.00 -14.67
CA ASP A 413 20.54 -11.35 -14.17
C ASP A 413 19.46 -12.06 -15.01
N SER A 414 18.60 -11.27 -15.68
CA SER A 414 17.61 -11.74 -16.65
C SER A 414 18.18 -12.02 -18.05
N GLY A 415 19.48 -11.80 -18.27
CA GLY A 415 20.17 -12.05 -19.53
C GLY A 415 19.98 -10.95 -20.59
N LEU A 416 19.57 -9.75 -20.18
CA LEU A 416 19.50 -8.59 -21.08
C LEU A 416 20.83 -7.85 -21.09
N ARG A 417 21.23 -7.36 -22.27
CA ARG A 417 22.32 -6.40 -22.38
C ARG A 417 21.81 -5.03 -21.94
N VAL A 418 22.51 -4.41 -21.00
CA VAL A 418 22.18 -3.12 -20.41
C VAL A 418 23.32 -2.14 -20.68
N LEU A 419 23.01 -1.06 -21.41
CA LEU A 419 23.87 0.12 -21.47
C LEU A 419 23.37 1.10 -20.42
N HIS A 420 24.25 1.59 -19.55
CA HIS A 420 23.90 2.43 -18.43
C HIS A 420 24.75 3.70 -18.44
N ILE A 421 24.10 4.85 -18.45
CA ILE A 421 24.73 6.17 -18.46
C ILE A 421 24.18 7.01 -17.31
N THR A 422 25.06 7.59 -16.51
CA THR A 422 24.71 8.62 -15.51
C THR A 422 25.21 9.97 -16.00
N ALA A 423 24.32 10.95 -16.07
CA ALA A 423 24.62 12.31 -16.47
C ALA A 423 24.14 13.29 -15.40
N THR A 424 24.88 14.37 -15.21
CA THR A 424 24.47 15.49 -14.35
C THR A 424 24.35 16.77 -15.16
N GLY A 425 23.53 17.68 -14.67
CA GLY A 425 23.36 18.97 -15.29
C GLY A 425 22.32 19.81 -14.58
N GLU A 426 21.70 20.73 -15.30
CA GLU A 426 20.82 21.74 -14.72
C GLU A 426 19.59 21.99 -15.58
N VAL A 427 18.45 22.13 -14.93
CA VAL A 427 17.21 22.60 -15.56
C VAL A 427 16.67 23.77 -14.75
N GLU A 428 16.53 24.93 -15.39
CA GLU A 428 16.01 26.16 -14.76
C GLU A 428 16.69 26.56 -13.44
N GLY A 429 18.01 26.35 -13.29
CA GLY A 429 18.72 26.66 -12.05
C GLY A 429 18.79 25.50 -11.04
N ILE A 430 18.11 24.39 -11.31
CA ILE A 430 18.01 23.25 -10.39
C ILE A 430 18.97 22.14 -10.85
N PRO A 431 19.90 21.70 -9.99
CA PRO A 431 20.76 20.55 -10.30
C PRO A 431 19.94 19.26 -10.46
N ILE A 432 20.12 18.59 -11.59
CA ILE A 432 19.44 17.34 -11.93
C ILE A 432 20.48 16.25 -12.22
N GLN A 433 20.17 15.03 -11.80
CA GLN A 433 20.86 13.83 -12.24
C GLN A 433 19.90 12.96 -13.07
N TRP A 434 20.40 12.51 -14.22
CA TRP A 434 19.74 11.53 -15.07
C TRP A 434 20.48 10.21 -15.03
N ILE A 435 19.73 9.11 -14.93
CA ILE A 435 20.24 7.76 -15.17
C ILE A 435 19.47 7.17 -16.34
N MET A 436 20.17 6.93 -17.44
CA MET A 436 19.60 6.46 -18.69
C MET A 436 20.10 5.03 -18.94
N MET A 437 19.16 4.11 -19.05
CA MET A 437 19.45 2.69 -19.31
C MET A 437 18.80 2.25 -20.60
N HIS A 438 19.53 1.49 -21.41
CA HIS A 438 19.00 0.82 -22.59
C HIS A 438 19.13 -0.68 -22.43
N PHE A 439 18.00 -1.38 -22.42
CA PHE A 439 17.92 -2.83 -22.29
C PHE A 439 17.65 -3.46 -23.65
N SER A 440 18.35 -4.55 -23.97
CA SER A 440 18.13 -5.29 -25.22
C SER A 440 18.45 -6.78 -25.13
N ASP A 441 17.82 -7.57 -26.00
CA ASP A 441 18.17 -8.98 -26.24
C ASP A 441 18.59 -9.23 -27.70
N ASP A 442 19.07 -10.43 -27.99
CA ASP A 442 19.55 -10.81 -29.33
C ASP A 442 18.43 -10.85 -30.39
N SER A 443 17.16 -10.94 -29.95
CA SER A 443 15.99 -10.84 -30.84
C SER A 443 15.69 -9.40 -31.27
N GLY A 444 16.46 -8.43 -30.78
CA GLY A 444 16.32 -7.02 -31.08
C GLY A 444 15.19 -6.34 -30.31
N ARG A 445 14.60 -6.96 -29.27
CA ARG A 445 13.65 -6.27 -28.38
C ARG A 445 14.41 -5.26 -27.53
N ARG A 446 13.80 -4.09 -27.31
CA ARG A 446 14.46 -2.96 -26.64
C ARG A 446 13.50 -2.12 -25.83
N VAL A 447 13.95 -1.71 -24.66
CA VAL A 447 13.27 -0.74 -23.79
C VAL A 447 14.31 0.22 -23.24
N GLN A 448 13.95 1.49 -23.12
CA GLN A 448 14.77 2.51 -22.48
C GLN A 448 14.14 2.92 -21.16
N ALA A 449 14.94 2.97 -20.09
CA ALA A 449 14.57 3.60 -18.84
C ALA A 449 15.29 4.94 -18.71
N THR A 450 14.59 5.97 -18.25
CA THR A 450 15.18 7.26 -17.89
C THR A 450 14.70 7.62 -16.50
N LEU A 451 15.63 7.64 -15.55
CA LEU A 451 15.39 8.11 -14.19
C LEU A 451 15.84 9.57 -14.11
N THR A 452 14.99 10.41 -13.54
CA THR A 452 15.26 11.83 -13.30
C THR A 452 15.04 12.13 -11.82
N MET A 453 15.99 12.82 -11.21
CA MET A 453 15.92 13.27 -9.81
C MET A 453 16.69 14.56 -9.58
N GLU A 454 16.31 15.31 -8.55
CA GLU A 454 17.10 16.44 -8.06
C GLU A 454 18.42 15.93 -7.47
N GLY A 455 19.48 16.73 -7.58
CA GLY A 455 20.82 16.34 -7.14
C GLY A 455 20.90 15.96 -5.66
N GLU A 456 20.06 16.57 -4.80
CA GLU A 456 20.02 16.25 -3.36
C GLU A 456 19.39 14.87 -3.08
N SER A 457 18.50 14.38 -3.94
CA SER A 457 17.76 13.11 -3.79
C SER A 457 18.53 11.88 -4.28
N VAL A 458 19.74 12.06 -4.85
CA VAL A 458 20.52 10.96 -5.44
C VAL A 458 20.83 9.86 -4.43
N ASN A 459 21.11 10.23 -3.17
CA ASN A 459 21.39 9.25 -2.12
C ASN A 459 20.12 8.46 -1.71
N ASP A 460 18.94 9.09 -1.79
CA ASP A 460 17.68 8.47 -1.40
C ASP A 460 17.18 7.43 -2.41
N LEU A 461 17.68 7.48 -3.66
CA LEU A 461 17.49 6.44 -4.66
C LEU A 461 17.99 5.07 -4.17
N ASN A 462 19.04 5.07 -3.34
CA ASN A 462 19.55 3.93 -2.60
C ASN A 462 19.74 2.64 -3.43
N GLY A 463 20.36 2.77 -4.61
CA GLY A 463 20.66 1.63 -5.50
C GLY A 463 19.46 1.07 -6.27
N SER A 464 18.33 1.77 -6.28
CA SER A 464 17.13 1.33 -7.03
C SER A 464 17.34 1.27 -8.54
N ASP A 465 18.22 2.11 -9.08
CA ASP A 465 18.69 2.05 -10.47
C ASP A 465 19.42 0.74 -10.77
N VAL A 466 20.34 0.33 -9.89
CA VAL A 466 21.06 -0.94 -10.02
C VAL A 466 20.10 -2.12 -9.93
N GLN A 467 19.13 -2.07 -9.00
CA GLN A 467 18.10 -3.09 -8.85
C GLN A 467 17.20 -3.20 -10.10
N LEU A 468 16.81 -2.08 -10.70
CA LEU A 468 16.08 -2.07 -11.98
C LEU A 468 16.94 -2.65 -13.11
N ALA A 469 18.20 -2.23 -13.20
CA ALA A 469 19.15 -2.72 -14.21
C ALA A 469 19.35 -4.24 -14.15
N ALA A 470 19.43 -4.80 -12.94
CA ALA A 470 19.65 -6.23 -12.71
C ALA A 470 18.41 -7.09 -12.99
N SER A 471 17.22 -6.59 -12.62
CA SER A 471 16.00 -7.41 -12.55
C SER A 471 14.99 -7.22 -13.68
N LEU A 472 15.13 -6.17 -14.52
CA LEU A 472 14.19 -5.96 -15.62
C LEU A 472 14.19 -7.16 -16.57
N GLN A 473 13.02 -7.65 -16.90
CA GLN A 473 12.80 -8.77 -17.81
C GLN A 473 11.60 -8.50 -18.72
N TRP A 474 11.54 -9.19 -19.84
CA TRP A 474 10.35 -9.17 -20.70
C TRP A 474 9.19 -9.94 -20.04
N ALA A 475 8.02 -9.32 -19.98
CA ALA A 475 6.81 -9.96 -19.47
C ALA A 475 6.06 -10.69 -20.60
N GLY A 476 5.61 -11.92 -20.31
CA GLY A 476 4.79 -12.75 -21.22
C GLY A 476 5.58 -13.47 -22.34
N PRO A 477 4.94 -14.44 -23.04
CA PRO A 477 5.52 -15.01 -24.25
C PRO A 477 5.61 -13.93 -25.32
N ALA A 478 6.78 -13.82 -25.98
CA ALA A 478 7.12 -12.77 -26.94
C ALA A 478 5.92 -12.29 -27.78
N VAL A 479 5.36 -11.12 -27.43
CA VAL A 479 4.33 -10.47 -28.25
C VAL A 479 5.01 -10.07 -29.56
N THR A 480 4.72 -10.80 -30.63
CA THR A 480 4.99 -10.35 -32.01
C THR A 480 4.25 -9.04 -32.23
N ALA A 481 4.99 -7.94 -32.34
CA ALA A 481 4.46 -6.68 -32.82
C ALA A 481 4.14 -6.81 -34.31
N GLY A 482 2.96 -6.36 -34.74
CA GLY A 482 2.66 -6.15 -36.16
C GLY A 482 1.22 -6.42 -36.55
N GLU A 483 0.27 -5.61 -36.08
CA GLU A 483 -0.78 -5.12 -37.00
C GLU A 483 -0.53 -3.64 -37.19
N GLU A 484 0.01 -3.35 -38.38
CA GLU A 484 0.24 -2.05 -38.96
C GLU A 484 -1.13 -1.38 -39.17
N ASN A 485 -1.50 -0.46 -38.30
CA ASN A 485 -2.53 0.52 -38.63
C ASN A 485 -1.82 1.74 -39.19
N ASP A 486 -2.01 1.95 -40.49
CA ASP A 486 -1.62 3.14 -41.24
C ASP A 486 -1.95 4.41 -40.46
N LEU A 487 -0.90 5.16 -40.09
CA LEU A 487 -0.99 6.57 -39.72
C LEU A 487 -0.23 7.39 -40.76
N ASP A 488 -0.88 8.48 -41.17
CA ASP A 488 -0.50 9.42 -42.22
C ASP A 488 0.99 9.82 -42.21
N PRO A 489 1.64 9.99 -43.38
CA PRO A 489 3.05 10.36 -43.48
C PRO A 489 3.22 11.87 -43.30
N ALA A 490 3.09 12.36 -42.06
CA ALA A 490 3.39 13.74 -41.71
C ALA A 490 4.02 13.89 -40.31
N GLU A 491 4.88 12.96 -39.89
CA GLU A 491 5.74 13.15 -38.71
C GLU A 491 7.14 12.57 -38.97
N LYS A 492 7.96 13.35 -39.66
CA LYS A 492 9.42 13.18 -39.72
C LYS A 492 10.07 14.32 -38.93
N SER A 493 10.20 14.11 -37.63
CA SER A 493 11.32 14.60 -36.79
C SER A 493 11.09 14.09 -35.38
N GLY A 494 11.72 12.95 -35.05
CA GLY A 494 11.66 12.35 -33.72
C GLY A 494 12.49 13.12 -32.70
N LEU A 495 12.12 12.93 -31.43
CA LEU A 495 12.66 13.56 -30.21
C LEU A 495 12.14 14.97 -29.94
N ASP A 496 10.85 15.07 -29.61
CA ASP A 496 10.38 16.09 -28.67
C ASP A 496 9.83 15.38 -27.43
N GLY A 497 10.70 15.23 -26.44
CA GLY A 497 10.39 14.75 -25.09
C GLY A 497 10.56 15.86 -24.06
N THR A 498 10.31 17.11 -24.46
CA THR A 498 10.33 18.29 -23.59
C THR A 498 8.93 18.64 -23.09
N GLU A 499 8.12 17.65 -22.70
CA GLU A 499 6.97 17.91 -21.81
C GLU A 499 7.42 17.80 -20.35
N THR A 500 7.90 18.95 -19.88
CA THR A 500 7.89 19.47 -18.50
C THR A 500 8.70 18.74 -17.43
N ALA A 501 9.98 19.11 -17.36
CA ALA A 501 10.71 19.29 -16.10
C ALA A 501 10.30 20.59 -15.35
N SER A 502 9.40 21.41 -15.93
CA SER A 502 8.94 22.69 -15.35
C SER A 502 7.90 22.53 -14.21
N SER A 503 7.32 21.35 -13.96
CA SER A 503 6.39 21.18 -12.83
C SER A 503 7.10 20.94 -11.48
N ALA A 504 8.37 20.51 -11.48
CA ALA A 504 9.13 20.31 -10.25
C ALA A 504 9.78 21.62 -9.75
N GLY A 505 10.25 22.50 -10.65
CA GLY A 505 10.91 23.75 -10.27
C GLY A 505 10.00 24.95 -10.02
N GLN A 506 8.72 24.91 -10.40
CA GLN A 506 7.87 26.10 -10.48
C GLN A 506 6.94 26.34 -9.28
N GLN A 507 7.12 25.63 -8.15
CA GLN A 507 6.27 25.79 -6.96
C GLN A 507 6.99 26.13 -5.65
N LEU A 508 8.19 26.69 -5.74
CA LEU A 508 8.84 27.41 -4.65
C LEU A 508 9.01 28.89 -4.99
N ARG A 509 7.88 29.61 -5.07
CA ARG A 509 7.89 31.07 -4.96
C ARG A 509 6.65 31.56 -4.21
N LEU A 510 6.89 32.09 -3.01
CA LEU A 510 6.05 33.11 -2.40
C LEU A 510 6.05 34.33 -3.32
N ASP A 511 4.87 34.80 -3.72
CA ASP A 511 4.74 36.03 -4.49
C ASP A 511 5.21 37.23 -3.67
N ALA A 512 6.22 37.93 -4.20
CA ALA A 512 6.59 39.27 -3.76
C ALA A 512 5.60 40.28 -4.38
N ALA A 513 4.44 40.41 -3.76
CA ALA A 513 3.51 41.53 -3.96
C ALA A 513 3.04 42.06 -2.60
N ASP A 514 4.01 42.46 -1.76
CA ASP A 514 3.80 43.33 -0.60
C ASP A 514 5.15 43.99 -0.22
N LEU A 515 5.70 44.78 -1.15
CA LEU A 515 6.77 45.74 -0.85
C LEU A 515 6.17 47.15 -0.90
N VAL A 516 5.78 47.61 0.30
CA VAL A 516 5.44 49.00 0.58
C VAL A 516 6.71 49.85 0.41
N ASP A 517 6.65 50.84 -0.48
CA ASP A 517 7.67 51.87 -0.67
C ASP A 517 7.79 52.75 0.59
N PRO A 518 8.93 52.75 1.30
CA PRO A 518 9.10 53.52 2.54
C PRO A 518 9.47 55.00 2.29
N SER A 519 9.34 55.53 1.07
CA SER A 519 9.77 56.90 0.75
C SER A 519 8.65 57.94 0.54
N LYS A 520 7.38 57.59 0.76
CA LYS A 520 6.25 58.53 0.61
C LYS A 520 5.25 58.47 1.76
N ASN A 521 5.50 59.26 2.81
CA ASN A 521 4.53 60.25 3.32
C ASN A 521 5.06 60.88 4.62
N ARG A 522 5.33 62.20 4.55
CA ARG A 522 5.40 63.08 5.71
C ARG A 522 3.99 63.51 6.15
N PRO A 523 3.80 63.87 7.43
CA PRO A 523 2.48 64.10 8.01
C PRO A 523 2.09 65.59 7.97
N GLU A 524 0.81 65.87 7.72
CA GLU A 524 0.22 67.17 8.04
C GLU A 524 -1.22 67.03 8.58
N HIS A 525 -1.44 67.67 9.73
CA HIS A 525 -2.69 68.22 10.32
C HIS A 525 -3.86 67.25 10.63
N VAL A 526 -4.14 66.89 11.90
CA VAL A 526 -4.83 67.65 12.99
C VAL A 526 -6.23 68.13 12.62
N ILE A 527 -7.30 67.48 13.18
CA ILE A 527 -8.53 68.03 13.86
C ILE A 527 -9.21 66.82 14.55
N SER A 528 -9.17 66.65 15.88
CA SER A 528 -10.04 67.13 16.98
C SER A 528 -11.39 66.43 17.16
N ALA A 529 -11.67 66.16 18.44
CA ALA A 529 -12.81 65.46 19.01
C ALA A 529 -14.14 66.18 18.80
N SER A 530 -15.10 65.47 18.20
CA SER A 530 -16.57 65.57 18.34
C SER A 530 -17.12 64.55 17.36
N ASP A 531 -17.74 63.48 17.84
CA ASP A 531 -18.84 62.73 17.19
C ASP A 531 -18.97 61.34 17.83
N LEU A 532 -19.50 61.33 19.06
CA LEU A 532 -20.32 60.22 19.53
C LEU A 532 -21.66 60.28 18.79
N PRO A 533 -22.29 59.13 18.53
CA PRO A 533 -23.57 58.95 19.18
C PRO A 533 -23.72 57.60 19.89
N THR A 534 -24.29 57.74 21.06
CA THR A 534 -24.80 56.77 22.01
C THR A 534 -26.09 56.06 21.55
N THR A 535 -26.19 54.79 21.95
CA THR A 535 -27.35 54.10 22.58
C THR A 535 -28.50 53.46 21.79
N LYS A 536 -28.89 52.30 22.37
CA LYS A 536 -30.18 51.56 22.39
C LYS A 536 -30.43 50.65 21.16
N ARG A 537 -30.78 49.37 21.33
CA ARG A 537 -31.48 48.68 22.42
C ARG A 537 -31.07 47.21 22.49
#